data_AF-B8ADR8-F1
#
_entry.id   AF-B8ADR8-F1
#
_cell.length_a   1.000
_cell.length_b   1.000
_cell.length_c   1.000
_cell.angle_alpha   90.00
_cell.angle_beta   90.00
_cell.angle_gamma   90.00
#
_symmetry.space_group_name_H-M   'P 1'
#
loop_
_entity.id
_entity.type
_entity.pdbx_description
1 polymer ?
#
loop_
_entity_poly.entity_id
_entity_poly.type
_entity_poly.pdbx_seq_one_letter_code
_entity_poly.pdbx_strand_id
1 'polypeptide(L)'
;MVSSTRRTTSSLSATTAAAIAAAAAALMVSVAFATAQYTPATSAAPGAAAAGAAAPYTPGAAGAAPSGPCTSSIILRLDGNLLGTGDLNAYKTNWIEVEHVDNFAINGHGIIDGQGPLVWTHNQCNKNYNCKILPNSLVIDYSTNVTVRGITLKNSKFFHLNIYESKNVVIDKVTITSPGDSPNTDGIHVGDSTNITISSTTIAAGDDCISIGPGTKMVRVNGVRCGPGHGISVGSLGRYKDEKDVEDIIVTNCTIKGTTNGLRIKSYEDSKSQLRATKFLYDGITMDNVSYPIIIDQKYCPNNICSASGTSKVAVTDIVFKNIVGTSATPEAVTLNCANNLPCQGIQLHNVDLKYAGQGNTTLSVCKNVAGKSSNVAKELACV
;
A
#
# COMPACT_ATOMS: atom_id res chain seq x y z
N MET A 1 -17.62 54.34 -67.21
CA MET A 1 -18.43 53.42 -68.04
C MET A 1 -18.73 52.19 -67.20
N VAL A 2 -20.01 51.83 -67.18
CA VAL A 2 -20.66 50.79 -66.38
C VAL A 2 -20.35 49.39 -66.93
N SER A 3 -20.11 48.41 -66.05
CA SER A 3 -20.54 46.99 -66.16
C SER A 3 -19.96 46.22 -64.96
N SER A 4 -20.73 45.96 -63.89
CA SER A 4 -21.68 44.85 -63.69
C SER A 4 -21.04 43.55 -63.14
N THR A 5 -21.27 43.34 -61.83
CA THR A 5 -21.47 42.09 -61.05
C THR A 5 -20.66 40.82 -61.35
N ARG A 6 -19.95 40.33 -60.31
CA ARG A 6 -20.31 39.09 -59.58
C ARG A 6 -19.48 38.96 -58.29
N ARG A 7 -20.16 38.88 -57.14
CA ARG A 7 -19.59 38.27 -55.92
C ARG A 7 -19.52 36.77 -56.16
N THR A 8 -18.32 36.21 -56.18
CA THR A 8 -18.09 34.77 -56.05
C THR A 8 -17.71 34.48 -54.61
N THR A 9 -18.62 33.80 -53.92
CA THR A 9 -18.33 33.03 -52.71
C THR A 9 -17.38 31.90 -53.10
N SER A 10 -16.08 32.04 -52.81
CA SER A 10 -15.15 30.91 -52.88
C SER A 10 -15.32 30.08 -51.62
N SER A 11 -16.01 28.95 -51.76
CA SER A 11 -15.97 27.82 -50.84
C SER A 11 -14.51 27.45 -50.57
N LEU A 12 -14.05 27.63 -49.33
CA LEU A 12 -12.87 26.91 -48.87
C LEU A 12 -13.22 25.42 -48.90
N SER A 13 -12.49 24.66 -49.72
CA SER A 13 -12.57 23.21 -49.78
C SER A 13 -12.27 22.62 -48.41
N ALA A 14 -12.99 21.55 -48.07
CA ALA A 14 -12.94 20.80 -46.82
C ALA A 14 -11.62 20.05 -46.55
N THR A 15 -10.48 20.62 -46.95
CA THR A 15 -9.15 20.02 -46.89
C THR A 15 -8.17 20.76 -45.98
N THR A 16 -8.61 21.78 -45.26
CA THR A 16 -7.82 22.45 -44.20
C THR A 16 -8.40 22.31 -42.78
N ALA A 17 -9.51 21.60 -42.61
CA ALA A 17 -10.00 21.16 -41.30
C ALA A 17 -9.48 19.76 -40.89
N ALA A 18 -8.89 19.01 -41.82
CA ALA A 18 -8.35 17.67 -41.57
C ALA A 18 -6.92 17.65 -41.00
N ALA A 19 -6.23 18.79 -40.96
CA ALA A 19 -4.86 18.89 -40.45
C ALA A 19 -4.77 19.32 -38.97
N ILE A 20 -5.90 19.59 -38.31
CA ILE A 20 -5.98 19.86 -36.86
C ILE A 20 -6.63 18.67 -36.11
N ALA A 21 -7.13 17.66 -36.83
CA ALA A 21 -7.74 16.45 -36.27
C ALA A 21 -6.80 15.22 -36.21
N ALA A 22 -5.49 15.41 -36.45
CA ALA A 22 -4.50 14.32 -36.54
C ALA A 22 -3.63 14.13 -35.27
N ALA A 23 -4.04 14.64 -34.11
CA ALA A 23 -3.36 14.43 -32.83
C ALA A 23 -4.23 13.72 -31.75
N ALA A 24 -5.37 13.16 -32.14
CA ALA A 24 -6.33 12.55 -31.20
C ALA A 24 -6.79 11.13 -31.62
N ALA A 25 -5.93 10.35 -32.27
CA ALA A 25 -6.24 8.98 -32.68
C ALA A 25 -5.06 8.04 -32.46
N ALA A 26 -4.87 7.61 -31.21
CA ALA A 26 -4.12 6.39 -30.87
C ALA A 26 -4.50 5.90 -29.47
N LEU A 27 -5.65 5.22 -29.33
CA LEU A 27 -5.79 4.08 -28.41
C LEU A 27 -7.11 3.34 -28.69
N MET A 28 -7.03 2.08 -29.11
CA MET A 28 -8.19 1.20 -29.11
C MET A 28 -8.59 0.92 -27.66
N VAL A 29 -9.63 1.60 -27.19
CA VAL A 29 -10.33 1.31 -25.95
C VAL A 29 -11.38 0.24 -26.26
N SER A 30 -11.23 -0.94 -25.70
CA SER A 30 -12.32 -1.92 -25.60
C SER A 30 -12.45 -2.36 -24.16
N VAL A 31 -12.99 -1.45 -23.35
CA VAL A 31 -13.68 -1.79 -22.10
C VAL A 31 -14.96 -0.95 -22.11
N ALA A 32 -16.12 -1.60 -21.93
CA ALA A 32 -17.40 -0.94 -21.84
C ALA A 32 -17.44 -0.08 -20.56
N PHE A 33 -17.01 1.18 -20.68
CA PHE A 33 -17.24 2.20 -19.69
C PHE A 33 -18.71 2.62 -19.77
N ALA A 34 -19.51 2.29 -18.76
CA ALA A 34 -20.74 3.04 -18.51
C ALA A 34 -20.33 4.48 -18.16
N THR A 35 -20.41 5.36 -19.16
CA THR A 35 -20.33 6.83 -19.08
C THR A 35 -19.28 7.41 -18.14
N ALA A 36 -18.06 7.60 -18.65
CA ALA A 36 -17.21 8.69 -18.17
C ALA A 36 -17.89 10.02 -18.54
N GLN A 37 -18.50 10.72 -17.58
CA GLN A 37 -18.97 12.08 -17.82
C GLN A 37 -17.77 13.03 -17.86
N TYR A 38 -17.36 13.38 -19.07
CA TYR A 38 -16.54 14.56 -19.34
C TYR A 38 -17.42 15.81 -19.13
N THR A 39 -17.17 16.60 -18.09
CA THR A 39 -17.82 17.91 -17.91
C THR A 39 -16.80 19.01 -18.20
N PRO A 40 -16.86 19.68 -19.37
CA PRO A 40 -16.24 20.98 -19.51
C PRO A 40 -17.08 21.99 -18.73
N ALA A 41 -16.43 22.84 -17.95
CA ALA A 41 -17.07 23.86 -17.15
C ALA A 41 -17.72 24.95 -18.05
N THR A 42 -19.03 24.88 -18.27
CA THR A 42 -19.86 26.04 -18.61
C THR A 42 -21.30 25.86 -18.12
N SER A 43 -21.72 26.80 -17.26
CA SER A 43 -23.07 27.21 -16.82
C SER A 43 -24.32 26.54 -17.43
N ALA A 44 -25.14 25.89 -16.56
CA ALA A 44 -26.57 26.15 -16.32
C ALA A 44 -27.23 24.93 -15.62
N ALA A 45 -28.11 25.18 -14.65
CA ALA A 45 -28.97 24.19 -13.97
C ALA A 45 -30.46 24.54 -14.24
N PRO A 46 -31.47 23.76 -13.81
CA PRO A 46 -31.52 22.35 -13.37
C PRO A 46 -32.58 21.50 -14.12
N GLY A 47 -32.50 20.17 -14.04
CA GLY A 47 -33.55 19.27 -14.48
C GLY A 47 -33.35 17.84 -13.97
N ALA A 48 -34.27 17.36 -13.13
CA ALA A 48 -34.24 16.05 -12.50
C ALA A 48 -34.59 14.90 -13.48
N ALA A 49 -33.86 13.78 -13.40
CA ALA A 49 -34.39 12.44 -13.71
C ALA A 49 -33.51 11.37 -13.04
N ALA A 50 -34.15 10.52 -12.24
CA ALA A 50 -33.62 9.29 -11.67
C ALA A 50 -33.97 8.07 -12.54
N ALA A 51 -33.37 6.91 -12.20
CA ALA A 51 -33.42 5.58 -12.83
C ALA A 51 -32.36 5.39 -13.95
N GLY A 52 -31.55 4.34 -14.00
CA GLY A 52 -31.59 3.03 -13.35
C GLY A 52 -31.34 1.97 -14.43
N ALA A 53 -30.13 1.38 -14.47
CA ALA A 53 -29.86 0.08 -15.10
C ALA A 53 -28.46 -0.42 -14.72
N ALA A 54 -28.41 -1.46 -13.90
CA ALA A 54 -27.22 -2.30 -13.77
C ALA A 54 -27.08 -3.12 -15.06
N ALA A 55 -26.03 -2.89 -15.84
CA ALA A 55 -25.71 -3.73 -16.99
C ALA A 55 -24.93 -4.98 -16.55
N PRO A 56 -25.21 -6.16 -17.13
CA PRO A 56 -24.58 -7.42 -16.72
C PRO A 56 -23.12 -7.51 -17.17
N TYR A 57 -22.34 -8.07 -16.25
CA TYR A 57 -20.97 -8.57 -16.28
C TYR A 57 -20.47 -9.19 -17.60
N THR A 58 -19.22 -8.87 -17.97
CA THR A 58 -18.37 -9.67 -18.87
C THR A 58 -17.17 -10.23 -18.09
N PRO A 59 -17.03 -11.56 -17.95
CA PRO A 59 -15.80 -12.18 -17.46
C PRO A 59 -14.64 -11.93 -18.43
N GLY A 60 -13.46 -11.58 -17.91
CA GLY A 60 -12.21 -11.67 -18.68
C GLY A 60 -11.60 -10.35 -19.18
N ALA A 61 -11.95 -9.18 -18.61
CA ALA A 61 -11.22 -7.96 -18.93
C ALA A 61 -9.79 -8.03 -18.37
N ALA A 62 -8.79 -8.17 -19.24
CA ALA A 62 -7.41 -7.83 -18.94
C ALA A 62 -7.41 -6.36 -18.49
N GLY A 63 -6.98 -6.08 -17.26
CA GLY A 63 -7.03 -4.73 -16.73
C GLY A 63 -6.10 -3.83 -17.53
N ALA A 64 -6.63 -2.71 -18.01
CA ALA A 64 -5.86 -1.64 -18.61
C ALA A 64 -6.17 -0.37 -17.82
N ALA A 65 -5.15 0.22 -17.20
CA ALA A 65 -5.23 1.51 -16.55
C ALA A 65 -4.34 2.53 -17.30
N PRO A 66 -4.49 3.84 -17.02
CA PRO A 66 -3.76 4.87 -17.74
C PRO A 66 -2.24 4.73 -17.55
N SER A 67 -1.49 4.88 -18.65
CA SER A 67 -0.04 5.03 -18.67
C SER A 67 0.30 6.41 -19.25
N GLY A 68 1.17 7.16 -18.56
CA GLY A 68 1.49 8.54 -18.91
C GLY A 68 2.78 8.72 -19.74
N PRO A 69 3.23 9.98 -19.92
CA PRO A 69 2.74 11.18 -19.25
C PRO A 69 1.34 11.59 -19.74
N CYS A 70 0.44 11.91 -18.80
CA CYS A 70 -0.87 12.47 -19.08
C CYS A 70 -0.84 13.98 -18.85
N THR A 71 -1.33 14.79 -19.80
CA THR A 71 -1.29 16.26 -19.71
C THR A 71 -2.44 16.88 -18.91
N SER A 72 -3.46 16.09 -18.58
CA SER A 72 -4.65 16.50 -17.84
C SER A 72 -4.90 15.59 -16.65
N SER A 73 -5.51 16.11 -15.58
CA SER A 73 -5.94 15.31 -14.45
C SER A 73 -6.92 14.22 -14.88
N ILE A 74 -6.74 13.00 -14.36
CA ILE A 74 -7.59 11.85 -14.67
C ILE A 74 -8.36 11.45 -13.42
N ILE A 75 -9.68 11.31 -13.53
CA ILE A 75 -10.54 10.82 -12.46
C ILE A 75 -11.24 9.54 -12.93
N LEU A 76 -10.92 8.42 -12.31
CA LEU A 76 -11.62 7.14 -12.48
C LEU A 76 -12.69 7.00 -11.39
N ARG A 77 -13.96 7.03 -11.80
CA ARG A 77 -15.10 6.75 -10.92
C ARG A 77 -15.43 5.25 -10.95
N LEU A 78 -15.19 4.56 -9.85
CA LEU A 78 -15.50 3.14 -9.66
C LEU A 78 -16.72 2.99 -8.74
N ASP A 79 -17.90 2.79 -9.32
CA ASP A 79 -19.14 2.52 -8.58
C ASP A 79 -19.66 1.07 -8.77
N GLY A 80 -19.06 0.30 -9.69
CA GLY A 80 -19.38 -1.11 -9.95
C GLY A 80 -18.34 -2.08 -9.41
N ASN A 81 -18.56 -3.38 -9.66
CA ASN A 81 -17.63 -4.43 -9.26
C ASN A 81 -16.80 -4.90 -10.46
N LEU A 82 -15.48 -4.83 -10.35
CA LEU A 82 -14.53 -5.48 -11.25
C LEU A 82 -14.16 -6.84 -10.66
N LEU A 83 -14.29 -7.90 -11.46
CA LEU A 83 -13.93 -9.25 -11.06
C LEU A 83 -12.73 -9.72 -11.88
N GLY A 84 -11.69 -10.17 -11.19
CA GLY A 84 -10.52 -10.77 -11.81
C GLY A 84 -10.83 -12.17 -12.35
N THR A 85 -9.99 -12.66 -13.26
CA THR A 85 -10.01 -14.06 -13.72
C THR A 85 -9.02 -14.93 -12.94
N GLY A 86 -9.29 -16.25 -12.84
CA GLY A 86 -8.33 -17.24 -12.34
C GLY A 86 -7.26 -17.63 -13.37
N ASP A 87 -7.42 -17.25 -14.65
CA ASP A 87 -6.41 -17.50 -15.68
C ASP A 87 -5.21 -16.57 -15.48
N LEU A 88 -4.11 -17.09 -14.93
CA LEU A 88 -2.89 -16.34 -14.68
C LEU A 88 -2.21 -15.85 -15.97
N ASN A 89 -2.51 -16.43 -17.14
CA ASN A 89 -1.95 -15.99 -18.41
C ASN A 89 -2.62 -14.72 -18.96
N ALA A 90 -3.78 -14.35 -18.42
CA ALA A 90 -4.46 -13.10 -18.76
C ALA A 90 -3.76 -11.86 -18.19
N TYR A 91 -2.79 -12.05 -17.28
CA TYR A 91 -2.03 -10.98 -16.65
C TYR A 91 -0.60 -10.97 -17.18
N LYS A 92 -0.12 -9.78 -17.55
CA LYS A 92 1.30 -9.59 -17.88
C LYS A 92 2.15 -9.64 -16.61
N THR A 93 1.84 -8.76 -15.67
CA THR A 93 2.51 -8.65 -14.37
C THR A 93 1.48 -8.39 -13.28
N ASN A 94 0.77 -7.26 -13.38
CA ASN A 94 -0.26 -6.83 -12.46
C ASN A 94 -1.65 -6.86 -13.11
N TRP A 95 -2.70 -6.64 -12.34
CA TRP A 95 -4.06 -6.54 -12.88
C TRP A 95 -4.39 -5.11 -13.35
N ILE A 96 -4.35 -4.12 -12.45
CA ILE A 96 -4.63 -2.72 -12.78
C ILE A 96 -3.41 -1.90 -12.39
N GLU A 97 -2.83 -1.17 -13.33
CA GLU A 97 -1.55 -0.46 -13.17
C GLU A 97 -1.66 0.97 -13.68
N VAL A 98 -1.45 1.93 -12.78
CA VAL A 98 -1.36 3.36 -13.06
C VAL A 98 0.12 3.72 -13.06
N GLU A 99 0.66 4.00 -14.24
CA GLU A 99 2.11 4.13 -14.44
C GLU A 99 2.46 5.49 -15.07
N HIS A 100 3.44 6.21 -14.51
CA HIS A 100 3.91 7.50 -15.03
C HIS A 100 2.80 8.58 -15.17
N VAL A 101 1.80 8.56 -14.29
CA VAL A 101 0.67 9.51 -14.34
C VAL A 101 0.85 10.61 -13.30
N ASP A 102 0.63 11.85 -13.74
CA ASP A 102 0.50 13.00 -12.85
C ASP A 102 -0.98 13.36 -12.67
N ASN A 103 -1.40 13.61 -11.42
CA ASN A 103 -2.75 14.04 -11.05
C ASN A 103 -3.85 13.02 -11.38
N PHE A 104 -3.70 11.81 -10.83
CA PHE A 104 -4.71 10.74 -10.95
C PHE A 104 -5.55 10.62 -9.68
N ALA A 105 -6.86 10.38 -9.84
CA ALA A 105 -7.72 10.00 -8.74
C ALA A 105 -8.60 8.81 -9.11
N ILE A 106 -8.67 7.80 -8.25
CA ILE A 106 -9.72 6.77 -8.27
C ILE A 106 -10.62 6.96 -7.06
N ASN A 107 -11.92 7.08 -7.30
CA ASN A 107 -12.90 7.24 -6.23
C ASN A 107 -14.21 6.51 -6.53
N GLY A 108 -15.06 6.39 -5.51
CA GLY A 108 -16.38 5.76 -5.62
C GLY A 108 -16.61 4.77 -4.49
N HIS A 109 -17.50 3.81 -4.72
CA HIS A 109 -17.89 2.78 -3.73
C HIS A 109 -17.83 1.36 -4.29
N GLY A 110 -17.29 1.19 -5.50
CA GLY A 110 -17.17 -0.09 -6.16
C GLY A 110 -16.05 -0.96 -5.61
N ILE A 111 -15.99 -2.19 -6.12
CA ILE A 111 -15.13 -3.26 -5.63
C ILE A 111 -14.18 -3.71 -6.74
N ILE A 112 -12.89 -3.82 -6.42
CA ILE A 112 -11.89 -4.55 -7.23
C ILE A 112 -11.69 -5.90 -6.53
N ASP A 113 -12.37 -6.94 -7.00
CA ASP A 113 -12.24 -8.30 -6.46
C ASP A 113 -11.24 -9.11 -7.29
N GLY A 114 -10.05 -9.30 -6.74
CA GLY A 114 -8.95 -10.00 -7.39
C GLY A 114 -9.18 -11.49 -7.58
N GLN A 115 -10.22 -12.10 -7.01
CA GLN A 115 -10.50 -13.54 -7.13
C GLN A 115 -9.29 -14.43 -6.76
N GLY A 116 -8.50 -14.00 -5.78
CA GLY A 116 -7.33 -14.67 -5.23
C GLY A 116 -7.51 -16.15 -4.87
N PRO A 117 -8.63 -16.57 -4.24
CA PRO A 117 -8.87 -17.98 -3.88
C PRO A 117 -8.73 -18.97 -5.04
N LEU A 118 -8.96 -18.53 -6.28
CA LEU A 118 -8.83 -19.39 -7.46
C LEU A 118 -7.37 -19.79 -7.75
N VAL A 119 -6.40 -19.04 -7.24
CA VAL A 119 -4.99 -19.17 -7.64
C VAL A 119 -3.98 -19.16 -6.50
N TRP A 120 -4.39 -18.92 -5.24
CA TRP A 120 -3.46 -18.87 -4.10
C TRP A 120 -2.62 -20.14 -3.93
N THR A 121 -3.12 -21.31 -4.33
CA THR A 121 -2.37 -22.58 -4.34
C THR A 121 -1.14 -22.56 -5.26
N HIS A 122 -1.09 -21.64 -6.23
CA HIS A 122 0.06 -21.42 -7.10
C HIS A 122 1.14 -20.54 -6.47
N ASN A 123 0.86 -19.85 -5.35
CA ASN A 123 1.87 -19.08 -4.65
C ASN A 123 2.85 -20.04 -3.92
N GLN A 124 4.12 -20.02 -4.33
CA GLN A 124 5.20 -20.81 -3.72
C GLN A 124 6.26 -19.93 -3.04
N CYS A 125 5.99 -18.63 -2.84
CA CYS A 125 6.95 -17.67 -2.29
C CYS A 125 7.32 -17.94 -0.82
N ASN A 126 6.49 -18.69 -0.11
CA ASN A 126 6.80 -19.21 1.22
C ASN A 126 7.78 -20.41 1.21
N LYS A 127 7.98 -21.10 0.08
CA LYS A 127 8.87 -22.27 -0.05
C LYS A 127 10.12 -21.97 -0.86
N ASN A 128 10.02 -21.08 -1.84
CA ASN A 128 11.10 -20.71 -2.74
C ASN A 128 11.12 -19.19 -2.90
N TYR A 129 12.25 -18.58 -2.58
CA TYR A 129 12.42 -17.13 -2.69
C TYR A 129 12.41 -16.65 -4.15
N ASN A 130 12.87 -17.48 -5.09
CA ASN A 130 12.80 -17.19 -6.53
C ASN A 130 11.46 -17.67 -7.11
N CYS A 131 10.37 -17.46 -6.37
CA CYS A 131 9.02 -17.78 -6.83
C CYS A 131 8.57 -16.82 -7.94
N LYS A 132 7.62 -17.28 -8.74
CA LYS A 132 6.81 -16.37 -9.56
C LYS A 132 5.78 -15.71 -8.65
N ILE A 133 5.87 -14.39 -8.51
CA ILE A 133 4.86 -13.60 -7.81
C ILE A 133 3.52 -13.65 -8.56
N LEU A 134 2.43 -13.68 -7.82
CA LEU A 134 1.09 -13.56 -8.41
C LEU A 134 0.76 -12.08 -8.68
N PRO A 135 -0.17 -11.78 -9.60
CA PRO A 135 -0.51 -10.39 -9.94
C PRO A 135 -1.05 -9.59 -8.75
N ASN A 136 -0.55 -8.36 -8.59
CA ASN A 136 -1.16 -7.39 -7.67
C ASN A 136 -2.49 -6.87 -8.25
N SER A 137 -3.42 -6.45 -7.38
CA SER A 137 -4.75 -5.98 -7.84
C SER A 137 -4.71 -4.55 -8.37
N LEU A 138 -4.15 -3.61 -7.61
CA LEU A 138 -3.99 -2.21 -8.01
C LEU A 138 -2.54 -1.77 -7.76
N VAL A 139 -1.94 -1.13 -8.75
CA VAL A 139 -0.54 -0.69 -8.73
C VAL A 139 -0.45 0.78 -9.12
N ILE A 140 0.34 1.55 -8.38
CA ILE A 140 0.65 2.96 -8.60
C ILE A 140 2.17 3.07 -8.70
N ASP A 141 2.66 3.19 -9.93
CA ASP A 141 4.08 3.16 -10.24
C ASP A 141 4.51 4.47 -10.90
N TYR A 142 5.66 5.01 -10.45
CA TYR A 142 6.29 6.22 -11.01
C TYR A 142 5.36 7.43 -11.16
N SER A 143 4.37 7.57 -10.27
CA SER A 143 3.26 8.51 -10.44
C SER A 143 3.28 9.60 -9.36
N THR A 144 2.81 10.80 -9.70
CA THR A 144 2.77 11.95 -8.78
C THR A 144 1.35 12.47 -8.57
N ASN A 145 1.04 12.88 -7.35
CA ASN A 145 -0.27 13.45 -6.98
C ASN A 145 -1.42 12.46 -7.26
N VAL A 146 -1.36 11.30 -6.62
CA VAL A 146 -2.36 10.24 -6.78
C VAL A 146 -3.29 10.17 -5.57
N THR A 147 -4.59 10.04 -5.81
CA THR A 147 -5.59 9.78 -4.74
C THR A 147 -6.37 8.50 -5.00
N VAL A 148 -6.40 7.60 -4.03
CA VAL A 148 -7.28 6.41 -4.00
C VAL A 148 -8.25 6.59 -2.84
N ARG A 149 -9.56 6.65 -3.12
CA ARG A 149 -10.54 6.97 -2.08
C ARG A 149 -11.83 6.14 -2.15
N GLY A 150 -12.26 5.60 -1.02
CA GLY A 150 -13.61 5.04 -0.83
C GLY A 150 -13.89 3.66 -1.46
N ILE A 151 -13.01 3.18 -2.34
CA ILE A 151 -13.17 1.89 -3.01
C ILE A 151 -12.87 0.71 -2.08
N THR A 152 -13.27 -0.49 -2.52
CA THR A 152 -12.91 -1.75 -1.86
C THR A 152 -11.94 -2.56 -2.71
N LEU A 153 -10.85 -3.06 -2.13
CA LEU A 153 -9.96 -4.05 -2.71
C LEU A 153 -10.19 -5.38 -2.00
N LYS A 154 -10.55 -6.43 -2.73
CA LYS A 154 -10.96 -7.70 -2.15
C LYS A 154 -10.21 -8.86 -2.76
N ASN A 155 -9.80 -9.83 -1.94
CA ASN A 155 -9.27 -11.11 -2.37
C ASN A 155 -8.17 -10.96 -3.44
N SER A 156 -7.15 -10.14 -3.18
CA SER A 156 -6.05 -10.02 -4.13
C SER A 156 -5.31 -11.36 -4.28
N LYS A 157 -4.70 -11.59 -5.45
CA LYS A 157 -3.88 -12.79 -5.69
C LYS A 157 -2.53 -12.70 -4.96
N PHE A 158 -2.00 -11.50 -4.85
CA PHE A 158 -0.81 -11.11 -4.08
C PHE A 158 -1.14 -9.80 -3.36
N PHE A 159 -0.40 -8.71 -3.52
CA PHE A 159 -0.72 -7.45 -2.84
C PHE A 159 -2.01 -6.81 -3.36
N HIS A 160 -2.79 -6.19 -2.48
CA HIS A 160 -4.01 -5.48 -2.88
C HIS A 160 -3.67 -4.15 -3.55
N LEU A 161 -2.81 -3.35 -2.90
CA LEU A 161 -2.32 -2.08 -3.42
C LEU A 161 -0.80 -2.01 -3.34
N ASN A 162 -0.13 -1.86 -4.47
CA ASN A 162 1.31 -1.60 -4.56
C ASN A 162 1.58 -0.14 -4.94
N ILE A 163 2.49 0.53 -4.23
CA ILE A 163 2.94 1.88 -4.54
C ILE A 163 4.46 1.86 -4.68
N TYR A 164 4.96 2.16 -5.87
CA TYR A 164 6.39 2.12 -6.17
C TYR A 164 6.86 3.40 -6.87
N GLU A 165 8.04 3.89 -6.49
CA GLU A 165 8.68 5.09 -7.06
C GLU A 165 7.74 6.30 -7.26
N SER A 166 6.77 6.47 -6.35
CA SER A 166 5.69 7.43 -6.48
C SER A 166 5.79 8.54 -5.45
N LYS A 167 5.16 9.68 -5.73
CA LYS A 167 5.21 10.88 -4.87
C LYS A 167 3.83 11.48 -4.63
N ASN A 168 3.59 11.95 -3.41
CA ASN A 168 2.33 12.61 -3.04
C ASN A 168 1.11 11.70 -3.30
N VAL A 169 1.10 10.53 -2.69
CA VAL A 169 -0.01 9.57 -2.82
C VAL A 169 -0.88 9.58 -1.57
N VAL A 170 -2.20 9.71 -1.75
CA VAL A 170 -3.19 9.72 -0.68
C VAL A 170 -4.12 8.53 -0.83
N ILE A 171 -4.17 7.68 0.19
CA ILE A 171 -5.09 6.55 0.31
C ILE A 171 -6.05 6.86 1.46
N ASP A 172 -7.33 7.11 1.17
CA ASP A 172 -8.30 7.51 2.20
C ASP A 172 -9.60 6.70 2.14
N LYS A 173 -10.07 6.22 3.30
CA LYS A 173 -11.35 5.48 3.41
C LYS A 173 -11.43 4.26 2.49
N VAL A 174 -10.31 3.62 2.20
CA VAL A 174 -10.28 2.38 1.44
C VAL A 174 -10.63 1.22 2.36
N THR A 175 -11.31 0.21 1.82
CA THR A 175 -11.54 -1.06 2.51
C THR A 175 -10.77 -2.17 1.81
N ILE A 176 -9.96 -2.91 2.55
CA ILE A 176 -9.20 -4.06 2.04
C ILE A 176 -9.65 -5.31 2.79
N THR A 177 -9.98 -6.37 2.05
CA THR A 177 -10.46 -7.64 2.65
C THR A 177 -9.91 -8.87 1.96
N SER A 178 -9.25 -9.73 2.72
CA SER A 178 -8.91 -11.11 2.40
C SER A 178 -8.91 -11.96 3.68
N PRO A 179 -9.05 -13.29 3.58
CA PRO A 179 -8.84 -14.22 4.70
C PRO A 179 -7.44 -14.06 5.33
N GLY A 180 -7.35 -14.23 6.66
CA GLY A 180 -6.10 -14.08 7.41
C GLY A 180 -5.02 -15.14 7.09
N ASP A 181 -5.38 -16.19 6.37
CA ASP A 181 -4.51 -17.26 5.90
C ASP A 181 -4.19 -17.18 4.39
N SER A 182 -4.64 -16.11 3.71
CA SER A 182 -4.34 -15.91 2.28
C SER A 182 -2.86 -15.54 2.07
N PRO A 183 -2.12 -16.22 1.17
CA PRO A 183 -0.67 -16.13 1.14
C PRO A 183 -0.17 -14.86 0.46
N ASN A 184 0.61 -14.06 1.19
CA ASN A 184 1.26 -12.82 0.71
C ASN A 184 0.27 -11.79 0.15
N THR A 185 -0.89 -11.67 0.80
CA THR A 185 -1.92 -10.71 0.39
C THR A 185 -1.81 -9.38 1.13
N ASP A 186 -0.64 -8.76 1.12
CA ASP A 186 -0.42 -7.46 1.75
C ASP A 186 -1.52 -6.47 1.38
N GLY A 187 -1.94 -5.65 2.35
CA GLY A 187 -2.94 -4.62 2.12
C GLY A 187 -2.38 -3.50 1.25
N ILE A 188 -1.47 -2.71 1.81
CA ILE A 188 -0.80 -1.62 1.11
C ILE A 188 0.71 -1.80 1.21
N HIS A 189 1.36 -2.03 0.08
CA HIS A 189 2.81 -2.05 -0.03
C HIS A 189 3.32 -0.70 -0.56
N VAL A 190 4.39 -0.17 0.02
CA VAL A 190 5.05 1.08 -0.39
C VAL A 190 6.55 0.86 -0.51
N GLY A 191 7.14 1.12 -1.67
CA GLY A 191 8.59 1.04 -1.91
C GLY A 191 9.11 2.25 -2.69
N ASP A 192 10.35 2.68 -2.41
CA ASP A 192 11.04 3.80 -3.10
C ASP A 192 10.18 5.08 -3.29
N SER A 193 9.21 5.30 -2.41
CA SER A 193 8.19 6.36 -2.59
C SER A 193 8.31 7.45 -1.54
N THR A 194 7.82 8.65 -1.83
CA THR A 194 7.92 9.80 -0.89
C THR A 194 6.59 10.51 -0.69
N ASN A 195 6.31 10.91 0.54
CA ASN A 195 5.11 11.66 0.91
C ASN A 195 3.83 10.87 0.62
N ILE A 196 3.62 9.81 1.41
CA ILE A 196 2.48 8.90 1.30
C ILE A 196 1.60 9.07 2.52
N THR A 197 0.30 9.29 2.30
CA THR A 197 -0.70 9.40 3.38
C THR A 197 -1.70 8.27 3.27
N ILE A 198 -1.90 7.52 4.37
CA ILE A 198 -2.89 6.45 4.48
C ILE A 198 -3.80 6.79 5.66
N SER A 199 -5.06 7.12 5.40
CA SER A 199 -6.00 7.58 6.42
C SER A 199 -7.35 6.87 6.41
N SER A 200 -7.92 6.64 7.59
CA SER A 200 -9.29 6.12 7.76
C SER A 200 -9.58 4.80 7.01
N THR A 201 -8.54 3.99 6.77
CA THR A 201 -8.61 2.77 5.97
C THR A 201 -8.80 1.55 6.87
N THR A 202 -9.60 0.57 6.43
CA THR A 202 -9.79 -0.72 7.13
C THR A 202 -9.16 -1.83 6.32
N ILE A 203 -8.31 -2.65 6.93
CA ILE A 203 -7.49 -3.66 6.26
C ILE A 203 -7.61 -4.99 6.99
N ALA A 204 -8.14 -6.00 6.30
CA ALA A 204 -8.03 -7.41 6.63
C ALA A 204 -7.23 -8.09 5.51
N ALA A 205 -6.11 -8.69 5.85
CA ALA A 205 -5.15 -9.29 4.92
C ALA A 205 -4.62 -10.61 5.48
N GLY A 206 -4.02 -11.45 4.63
CA GLY A 206 -3.29 -12.63 5.08
C GLY A 206 -1.80 -12.41 5.32
N ASP A 207 -1.31 -11.20 5.05
CA ASP A 207 0.06 -10.75 5.34
C ASP A 207 0.03 -9.33 5.94
N ASP A 208 1.06 -8.51 5.74
CA ASP A 208 1.15 -7.15 6.29
C ASP A 208 -0.08 -6.30 5.89
N CYS A 209 -0.71 -5.63 6.86
CA CYS A 209 -1.74 -4.65 6.54
C CYS A 209 -1.14 -3.50 5.74
N ILE A 210 0.02 -3.03 6.20
CA ILE A 210 0.83 -2.01 5.53
C ILE A 210 2.28 -2.48 5.60
N SER A 211 2.95 -2.60 4.46
CA SER A 211 4.38 -2.90 4.37
C SER A 211 5.14 -1.73 3.72
N ILE A 212 6.19 -1.26 4.38
CA ILE A 212 7.02 -0.11 3.98
C ILE A 212 8.42 -0.60 3.66
N GLY A 213 8.74 -0.69 2.38
CA GLY A 213 10.01 -1.13 1.84
C GLY A 213 11.11 -0.07 1.83
N PRO A 214 12.34 -0.46 1.45
CA PRO A 214 13.50 0.43 1.35
C PRO A 214 13.24 1.63 0.43
N GLY A 215 13.99 2.71 0.66
CA GLY A 215 13.89 3.96 -0.10
C GLY A 215 12.65 4.82 0.15
N THR A 216 11.76 4.37 1.03
CA THR A 216 10.52 5.08 1.33
C THR A 216 10.72 6.18 2.37
N LYS A 217 10.16 7.37 2.12
CA LYS A 217 10.25 8.52 3.03
C LYS A 217 8.93 9.23 3.27
N MET A 218 8.76 9.85 4.43
CA MET A 218 7.61 10.69 4.76
C MET A 218 6.27 9.94 4.61
N VAL A 219 6.09 8.86 5.37
CA VAL A 219 4.83 8.09 5.38
C VAL A 219 4.01 8.48 6.59
N ARG A 220 2.75 8.85 6.38
CA ARG A 220 1.79 9.23 7.41
C ARG A 220 0.62 8.26 7.40
N VAL A 221 0.49 7.47 8.46
CA VAL A 221 -0.62 6.53 8.68
C VAL A 221 -1.47 7.04 9.83
N ASN A 222 -2.78 7.22 9.62
CA ASN A 222 -3.67 7.74 10.65
C ASN A 222 -5.05 7.06 10.64
N GLY A 223 -5.55 6.65 11.80
CA GLY A 223 -6.93 6.13 11.90
C GLY A 223 -7.15 4.81 11.17
N VAL A 224 -6.10 4.01 10.96
CA VAL A 224 -6.20 2.70 10.27
C VAL A 224 -6.66 1.63 11.24
N ARG A 225 -7.57 0.76 10.77
CA ARG A 225 -7.94 -0.50 11.42
C ARG A 225 -7.29 -1.65 10.67
N CYS A 226 -6.40 -2.38 11.33
CA CYS A 226 -5.62 -3.47 10.76
C CYS A 226 -5.95 -4.78 11.47
N GLY A 227 -6.34 -5.81 10.73
CA GLY A 227 -6.62 -7.12 11.31
C GLY A 227 -7.73 -7.90 10.61
N PRO A 228 -7.55 -9.22 10.36
CA PRO A 228 -6.33 -10.02 10.59
C PRO A 228 -5.16 -9.65 9.64
N GLY A 229 -3.99 -10.26 9.85
CA GLY A 229 -2.78 -10.05 9.04
C GLY A 229 -1.48 -10.05 9.86
N HIS A 230 -0.43 -9.40 9.34
CA HIS A 230 0.89 -9.32 9.97
C HIS A 230 1.22 -7.95 10.59
N GLY A 231 0.27 -7.02 10.62
CA GLY A 231 0.44 -5.71 11.25
C GLY A 231 0.92 -4.62 10.30
N ILE A 232 1.52 -3.57 10.87
CA ILE A 232 2.17 -2.47 10.14
C ILE A 232 3.68 -2.69 10.23
N SER A 233 4.29 -2.99 9.09
CA SER A 233 5.68 -3.44 9.01
C SER A 233 6.54 -2.49 8.20
N VAL A 234 7.74 -2.20 8.68
CA VAL A 234 8.86 -1.65 7.90
C VAL A 234 9.81 -2.79 7.55
N GLY A 235 10.14 -2.92 6.27
CA GLY A 235 10.99 -3.95 5.70
C GLY A 235 10.24 -5.02 4.90
N SER A 236 10.87 -6.13 4.55
CA SER A 236 12.22 -6.51 5.00
C SER A 236 13.31 -5.63 4.40
N LEU A 237 14.21 -5.13 5.25
CA LEU A 237 15.32 -4.26 4.87
C LEU A 237 16.63 -5.04 4.71
N GLY A 238 17.49 -4.55 3.82
CA GLY A 238 18.86 -4.97 3.62
C GLY A 238 19.03 -6.21 2.73
N ARG A 239 18.01 -6.68 2.03
CA ARG A 239 18.08 -7.97 1.31
C ARG A 239 18.89 -7.87 0.01
N TYR A 240 18.74 -6.77 -0.70
CA TYR A 240 19.38 -6.49 -1.97
C TYR A 240 20.51 -5.49 -1.79
N LYS A 241 21.35 -5.34 -2.81
CA LYS A 241 22.36 -4.27 -2.86
C LYS A 241 21.67 -2.95 -3.18
N ASP A 242 22.31 -1.85 -2.77
CA ASP A 242 21.92 -0.49 -3.11
C ASP A 242 20.51 -0.08 -2.63
N GLU A 243 19.99 -0.77 -1.60
CA GLU A 243 18.75 -0.35 -0.93
C GLU A 243 18.98 0.96 -0.17
N LYS A 244 18.01 1.86 -0.27
CA LYS A 244 18.07 3.20 0.31
C LYS A 244 17.42 3.24 1.70
N ASP A 245 17.77 4.26 2.46
CA ASP A 245 17.21 4.55 3.79
C ASP A 245 15.68 4.64 3.79
N VAL A 246 15.08 4.24 4.91
CA VAL A 246 13.67 4.48 5.25
C VAL A 246 13.62 5.52 6.37
N GLU A 247 12.89 6.61 6.14
CA GLU A 247 12.95 7.80 7.00
C GLU A 247 11.60 8.51 7.17
N ASP A 248 11.34 9.07 8.35
CA ASP A 248 10.14 9.88 8.65
C ASP A 248 8.83 9.09 8.45
N ILE A 249 8.61 8.10 9.32
CA ILE A 249 7.40 7.27 9.33
C ILE A 249 6.61 7.62 10.58
N ILE A 250 5.39 8.11 10.41
CA ILE A 250 4.50 8.46 11.51
C ILE A 250 3.21 7.65 11.39
N VAL A 251 2.94 6.82 12.40
CA VAL A 251 1.73 6.00 12.51
C VAL A 251 0.99 6.42 13.76
N THR A 252 -0.28 6.82 13.60
CA THR A 252 -1.05 7.43 14.69
C THR A 252 -2.49 6.95 14.77
N ASN A 253 -3.04 6.88 15.97
CA ASN A 253 -4.47 6.63 16.21
C ASN A 253 -5.00 5.37 15.49
N CYS A 254 -4.21 4.30 15.46
CA CYS A 254 -4.56 3.07 14.75
C CYS A 254 -4.99 1.97 15.73
N THR A 255 -5.86 1.07 15.25
CA THR A 255 -6.24 -0.14 15.98
C THR A 255 -5.71 -1.35 15.23
N ILE A 256 -4.95 -2.21 15.90
CA ILE A 256 -4.42 -3.44 15.35
C ILE A 256 -5.00 -4.61 16.13
N LYS A 257 -5.67 -5.53 15.42
CA LYS A 257 -6.48 -6.59 16.03
C LYS A 257 -6.22 -7.95 15.42
N GLY A 258 -5.95 -8.96 16.25
CA GLY A 258 -5.86 -10.35 15.82
C GLY A 258 -4.80 -10.61 14.74
N THR A 259 -3.74 -9.80 14.72
CA THR A 259 -2.61 -9.94 13.80
C THR A 259 -1.45 -10.69 14.46
N THR A 260 -0.54 -11.24 13.65
CA THR A 260 0.66 -11.88 14.17
C THR A 260 1.68 -10.88 14.72
N ASN A 261 1.70 -9.65 14.20
CA ASN A 261 2.52 -8.56 14.75
C ASN A 261 1.72 -7.26 14.79
N GLY A 262 2.12 -6.33 15.65
CA GLY A 262 1.56 -4.99 15.70
C GLY A 262 2.38 -4.04 14.83
N LEU A 263 3.38 -3.42 15.45
CA LEU A 263 4.33 -2.51 14.83
C LEU A 263 5.66 -3.25 14.67
N ARG A 264 6.07 -3.48 13.42
CA ARG A 264 7.22 -4.32 13.12
C ARG A 264 8.28 -3.57 12.33
N ILE A 265 9.55 -3.74 12.69
CA ILE A 265 10.70 -3.38 11.86
C ILE A 265 11.51 -4.67 11.65
N LYS A 266 11.68 -5.10 10.39
CA LYS A 266 12.38 -6.36 10.04
C LYS A 266 13.54 -6.07 9.10
N SER A 267 14.75 -6.48 9.48
CA SER A 267 15.94 -6.39 8.62
C SER A 267 16.70 -7.71 8.58
N TYR A 268 17.18 -8.08 7.38
CA TYR A 268 17.93 -9.30 7.18
C TYR A 268 19.17 -9.37 8.07
N GLU A 269 19.39 -10.52 8.69
CA GLU A 269 20.54 -10.75 9.57
C GLU A 269 21.87 -10.67 8.81
N ASP A 270 21.89 -11.09 7.54
CA ASP A 270 23.05 -11.04 6.63
C ASP A 270 22.96 -9.91 5.59
N SER A 271 22.30 -8.80 5.96
CA SER A 271 21.96 -7.72 5.03
C SER A 271 23.12 -7.32 4.10
N LYS A 272 22.80 -7.20 2.81
CA LYS A 272 23.73 -6.83 1.74
C LYS A 272 23.95 -5.34 1.63
N SER A 273 22.95 -4.54 1.97
CA SER A 273 23.01 -3.08 1.96
C SER A 273 23.27 -2.50 3.34
N GLN A 274 24.01 -1.39 3.38
CA GLN A 274 24.10 -0.52 4.54
C GLN A 274 23.09 0.61 4.36
N LEU A 275 22.08 0.66 5.22
CA LEU A 275 21.01 1.65 5.19
C LEU A 275 20.53 1.96 6.60
N ARG A 276 19.71 3.00 6.73
CA ARG A 276 19.10 3.45 7.99
C ARG A 276 17.59 3.29 7.95
N ALA A 277 17.02 2.82 9.06
CA ALA A 277 15.61 2.98 9.41
C ALA A 277 15.56 4.00 10.56
N THR A 278 15.04 5.21 10.30
CA THR A 278 15.19 6.31 11.26
C THR A 278 14.03 7.31 11.31
N LYS A 279 13.84 7.95 12.46
CA LYS A 279 12.81 8.96 12.72
C LYS A 279 11.40 8.38 12.58
N PHE A 280 11.12 7.32 13.31
CA PHE A 280 9.80 6.71 13.33
C PHE A 280 9.05 7.12 14.59
N LEU A 281 7.78 7.47 14.44
CA LEU A 281 6.86 7.74 15.55
C LEU A 281 5.62 6.84 15.41
N TYR A 282 5.39 6.01 16.42
CA TYR A 282 4.16 5.28 16.61
C TYR A 282 3.45 5.88 17.83
N ASP A 283 2.33 6.57 17.65
CA ASP A 283 1.63 7.27 18.75
C ASP A 283 0.13 6.97 18.79
N GLY A 284 -0.39 6.50 19.93
CA GLY A 284 -1.82 6.28 20.12
C GLY A 284 -2.29 5.02 19.40
N ILE A 285 -1.68 3.88 19.72
CA ILE A 285 -1.98 2.59 19.07
C ILE A 285 -2.73 1.69 20.04
N THR A 286 -3.88 1.17 19.63
CA THR A 286 -4.64 0.17 20.38
C THR A 286 -4.37 -1.22 19.82
N MET A 287 -3.90 -2.12 20.66
CA MET A 287 -3.66 -3.53 20.35
C MET A 287 -4.79 -4.38 20.92
N ASP A 288 -5.39 -5.24 20.10
CA ASP A 288 -6.42 -6.20 20.53
C ASP A 288 -6.01 -7.61 20.12
N ASN A 289 -5.50 -8.38 21.08
CA ASN A 289 -5.09 -9.76 20.90
C ASN A 289 -4.08 -9.94 19.74
N VAL A 290 -3.01 -9.13 19.75
CA VAL A 290 -1.94 -9.15 18.74
C VAL A 290 -0.77 -10.02 19.24
N SER A 291 -0.26 -10.97 18.45
CA SER A 291 0.77 -11.90 18.96
C SER A 291 2.04 -11.18 19.39
N TYR A 292 2.72 -10.46 18.50
CA TYR A 292 3.91 -9.64 18.82
C TYR A 292 3.62 -8.14 18.60
N PRO A 293 3.05 -7.41 19.58
CA PRO A 293 2.60 -6.04 19.40
C PRO A 293 3.69 -5.05 18.99
N ILE A 294 4.86 -5.08 19.63
CA ILE A 294 6.00 -4.22 19.28
C ILE A 294 7.19 -5.11 18.98
N ILE A 295 7.71 -5.05 17.76
CA ILE A 295 8.82 -5.89 17.34
C ILE A 295 9.84 -5.15 16.46
N ILE A 296 11.12 -5.24 16.86
CA ILE A 296 12.28 -4.97 16.00
C ILE A 296 13.04 -6.28 15.87
N ASP A 297 13.12 -6.80 14.66
CA ASP A 297 13.79 -8.05 14.33
C ASP A 297 14.91 -7.83 13.31
N GLN A 298 16.13 -7.67 13.80
CA GLN A 298 17.34 -7.64 12.97
C GLN A 298 17.99 -9.02 12.81
N LYS A 299 17.27 -10.07 13.23
CA LYS A 299 17.60 -11.49 13.04
C LYS A 299 16.71 -12.12 11.96
N TYR A 300 16.02 -11.28 11.18
CA TYR A 300 15.04 -11.72 10.20
C TYR A 300 15.70 -12.60 9.13
N CYS A 301 15.24 -13.84 9.03
CA CYS A 301 15.79 -14.85 8.13
C CYS A 301 14.68 -15.77 7.60
N PRO A 302 13.72 -15.25 6.83
CA PRO A 302 12.59 -16.04 6.38
C PRO A 302 13.08 -17.25 5.58
N ASN A 303 12.51 -18.41 5.90
CA ASN A 303 12.79 -19.70 5.27
C ASN A 303 14.25 -20.17 5.37
N ASN A 304 15.04 -19.62 6.31
CA ASN A 304 16.47 -19.93 6.50
C ASN A 304 17.32 -19.70 5.23
N ILE A 305 16.94 -18.73 4.40
CA ILE A 305 17.61 -18.40 3.12
C ILE A 305 18.75 -17.38 3.31
N CYS A 306 18.99 -16.98 4.56
CA CYS A 306 20.05 -16.06 4.93
C CYS A 306 21.14 -16.79 5.73
N SER A 307 22.33 -16.21 5.83
CA SER A 307 23.37 -16.71 6.73
C SER A 307 23.13 -16.20 8.16
N ALA A 308 23.15 -17.08 9.16
CA ALA A 308 23.03 -16.74 10.59
C ALA A 308 24.29 -16.03 11.12
N SER A 309 24.55 -14.83 10.59
CA SER A 309 25.78 -14.08 10.80
C SER A 309 25.72 -13.17 12.03
N GLY A 310 24.52 -12.74 12.41
CA GLY A 310 24.27 -11.74 13.43
C GLY A 310 24.75 -10.34 13.11
N THR A 311 25.11 -10.07 11.85
CA THR A 311 25.82 -8.87 11.44
C THR A 311 25.03 -8.00 10.46
N SER A 312 23.76 -7.72 10.78
CA SER A 312 22.98 -6.77 9.98
C SER A 312 23.68 -5.42 9.91
N LYS A 313 23.63 -4.80 8.74
CA LYS A 313 24.20 -3.50 8.38
C LYS A 313 23.12 -2.41 8.32
N VAL A 314 21.88 -2.76 8.69
CA VAL A 314 20.76 -1.82 8.79
C VAL A 314 20.83 -1.13 10.15
N ALA A 315 21.08 0.18 10.17
CA ALA A 315 21.05 0.95 11.40
C ALA A 315 19.60 1.34 11.74
N VAL A 316 19.09 0.85 12.87
CA VAL A 316 17.77 1.24 13.40
C VAL A 316 17.97 2.28 14.49
N THR A 317 17.50 3.50 14.25
CA THR A 317 17.77 4.65 15.12
C THR A 317 16.58 5.57 15.28
N ASP A 318 16.41 6.21 16.45
CA ASP A 318 15.38 7.23 16.68
C ASP A 318 13.96 6.72 16.40
N ILE A 319 13.58 5.66 17.11
CA ILE A 319 12.26 5.02 17.02
C ILE A 319 11.50 5.29 18.31
N VAL A 320 10.35 5.94 18.19
CA VAL A 320 9.50 6.32 19.33
C VAL A 320 8.21 5.50 19.30
N PHE A 321 8.00 4.70 20.33
CA PHE A 321 6.74 4.01 20.62
C PHE A 321 6.05 4.74 21.77
N LYS A 322 4.88 5.29 21.51
CA LYS A 322 4.20 6.22 22.41
C LYS A 322 2.71 5.92 22.54
N ASN A 323 2.17 5.99 23.75
CA ASN A 323 0.74 5.81 24.01
C ASN A 323 0.19 4.52 23.36
N ILE A 324 0.84 3.39 23.63
CA ILE A 324 0.47 2.08 23.06
C ILE A 324 -0.18 1.26 24.16
N VAL A 325 -1.42 0.86 23.96
CA VAL A 325 -2.23 0.19 24.97
C VAL A 325 -2.94 -1.03 24.43
N GLY A 326 -3.27 -1.98 25.29
CA GLY A 326 -4.18 -3.09 24.97
C GLY A 326 -3.58 -4.45 25.26
N THR A 327 -3.86 -5.44 24.41
CA THR A 327 -3.57 -6.85 24.72
C THR A 327 -2.72 -7.56 23.68
N SER A 328 -1.87 -8.47 24.17
CA SER A 328 -1.09 -9.39 23.35
C SER A 328 -1.64 -10.82 23.39
N ALA A 329 -1.50 -11.53 22.27
CA ALA A 329 -1.86 -12.95 22.15
C ALA A 329 -0.72 -13.91 22.50
N THR A 330 0.52 -13.40 22.64
CA THR A 330 1.64 -14.13 23.24
C THR A 330 2.22 -13.34 24.43
N PRO A 331 2.99 -13.99 25.32
CA PRO A 331 3.63 -13.33 26.45
C PRO A 331 4.55 -12.16 26.06
N GLU A 332 5.30 -12.28 24.96
CA GLU A 332 6.28 -11.30 24.49
C GLU A 332 5.63 -10.06 23.83
N ALA A 333 5.13 -9.14 24.67
CA ALA A 333 4.48 -7.93 24.19
C ALA A 333 5.45 -6.93 23.52
N VAL A 334 6.73 -6.94 23.93
CA VAL A 334 7.81 -6.09 23.37
C VAL A 334 9.01 -6.97 23.04
N THR A 335 9.41 -7.01 21.77
CA THR A 335 10.57 -7.77 21.30
C THR A 335 11.52 -6.87 20.51
N LEU A 336 12.67 -6.49 21.08
CA LEU A 336 13.66 -5.63 20.46
C LEU A 336 14.96 -6.41 20.25
N ASN A 337 15.04 -7.18 19.17
CA ASN A 337 16.17 -8.03 18.82
C ASN A 337 17.08 -7.34 17.79
N CYS A 338 18.03 -6.54 18.29
CA CYS A 338 18.95 -5.79 17.45
C CYS A 338 20.25 -6.56 17.16
N ALA A 339 20.93 -6.18 16.07
CA ALA A 339 22.14 -6.86 15.60
C ALA A 339 23.32 -6.70 16.58
N ASN A 340 24.21 -7.69 16.63
CA ASN A 340 25.31 -7.72 17.60
C ASN A 340 26.39 -6.67 17.30
N ASN A 341 26.65 -6.44 16.01
CA ASN A 341 27.61 -5.48 15.49
C ASN A 341 27.07 -4.04 15.40
N LEU A 342 25.75 -3.88 15.49
CA LEU A 342 25.08 -2.61 15.25
C LEU A 342 23.84 -2.49 16.16
N PRO A 343 24.05 -2.20 17.47
CA PRO A 343 22.96 -2.02 18.42
C PRO A 343 21.98 -0.94 17.98
N CYS A 344 20.67 -1.14 18.18
CA CYS A 344 19.68 -0.09 17.94
C CYS A 344 19.90 1.09 18.92
N GLN A 345 19.75 2.32 18.44
CA GLN A 345 20.00 3.53 19.23
C GLN A 345 18.78 4.44 19.28
N GLY A 346 18.60 5.16 20.40
CA GLY A 346 17.53 6.15 20.51
C GLY A 346 16.12 5.54 20.48
N ILE A 347 15.98 4.29 20.91
CA ILE A 347 14.67 3.64 21.04
C ILE A 347 13.96 4.20 22.28
N GLN A 348 12.72 4.65 22.12
CA GLN A 348 11.97 5.25 23.22
C GLN A 348 10.64 4.52 23.40
N LEU A 349 10.38 4.07 24.63
CA LEU A 349 9.09 3.56 25.06
C LEU A 349 8.45 4.58 26.00
N HIS A 350 7.34 5.18 25.62
CA HIS A 350 6.64 6.17 26.43
C HIS A 350 5.16 5.83 26.57
N ASN A 351 4.67 5.64 27.80
CA ASN A 351 3.28 5.29 28.04
C ASN A 351 2.84 4.03 27.26
N VAL A 352 3.56 2.93 27.48
CA VAL A 352 3.28 1.61 26.88
C VAL A 352 2.69 0.69 27.95
N ASP A 353 1.42 0.30 27.79
CA ASP A 353 0.66 -0.58 28.69
C ASP A 353 0.02 -1.72 27.89
N LEU A 354 0.80 -2.79 27.69
CA LEU A 354 0.36 -4.00 27.00
C LEU A 354 0.26 -5.15 27.99
N LYS A 355 -0.77 -5.98 27.84
CA LYS A 355 -1.01 -7.13 28.73
C LYS A 355 -1.26 -8.40 27.94
N TYR A 356 -0.59 -9.48 28.31
CA TYR A 356 -0.89 -10.79 27.78
C TYR A 356 -2.31 -11.21 28.17
N ALA A 357 -3.13 -11.58 27.17
CA ALA A 357 -4.54 -11.95 27.37
C ALA A 357 -4.75 -13.43 27.76
N GLY A 358 -3.71 -14.27 27.70
CA GLY A 358 -3.82 -15.70 27.97
C GLY A 358 -3.64 -16.08 29.44
N GLN A 359 -3.69 -17.38 29.73
CA GLN A 359 -3.59 -17.91 31.09
C GLN A 359 -2.20 -17.68 31.68
N GLY A 360 -2.16 -17.25 32.95
CA GLY A 360 -0.92 -16.95 33.66
C GLY A 360 -0.52 -15.47 33.65
N ASN A 361 -1.15 -14.62 32.82
CA ASN A 361 -1.00 -13.14 32.78
C ASN A 361 0.45 -12.60 32.76
N THR A 362 1.45 -13.43 32.49
CA THR A 362 2.84 -12.99 32.44
C THR A 362 3.08 -12.26 31.14
N THR A 363 3.16 -10.95 31.21
CA THR A 363 3.59 -10.09 30.10
C THR A 363 5.10 -9.93 30.18
N LEU A 364 5.79 -10.08 29.05
CA LEU A 364 7.25 -10.13 28.97
C LEU A 364 7.76 -9.13 27.93
N SER A 365 9.01 -8.74 28.10
CA SER A 365 9.81 -8.09 27.06
C SER A 365 11.11 -8.87 26.81
N VAL A 366 11.55 -8.87 25.55
CA VAL A 366 12.81 -9.49 25.12
C VAL A 366 13.62 -8.45 24.36
N CYS A 367 14.71 -7.96 24.95
CA CYS A 367 15.47 -6.86 24.40
C CYS A 367 16.97 -7.20 24.37
N LYS A 368 17.58 -7.08 23.19
CA LYS A 368 18.97 -7.46 22.92
C LYS A 368 19.64 -6.38 22.08
N ASN A 369 20.81 -5.91 22.54
CA ASN A 369 21.63 -4.90 21.86
C ASN A 369 20.84 -3.64 21.51
N VAL A 370 20.06 -3.12 22.44
CA VAL A 370 19.27 -1.91 22.26
C VAL A 370 19.64 -0.89 23.32
N ALA A 371 19.82 0.35 22.89
CA ALA A 371 20.03 1.50 23.76
C ALA A 371 18.86 2.47 23.58
N GLY A 372 18.25 2.86 24.71
CA GLY A 372 17.02 3.63 24.68
C GLY A 372 16.67 4.24 26.02
N LYS A 373 15.38 4.60 26.15
CA LYS A 373 14.77 5.07 27.40
C LYS A 373 13.32 4.62 27.48
N SER A 374 12.93 4.14 28.64
CA SER A 374 11.54 3.85 29.00
C SER A 374 10.99 4.88 29.98
N SER A 375 9.74 5.31 29.80
CA SER A 375 9.05 6.23 30.72
C SER A 375 7.54 5.95 30.77
N ASN A 376 6.98 5.85 31.98
CA ASN A 376 5.59 5.42 32.20
C ASN A 376 5.26 4.10 31.50
N VAL A 377 6.14 3.12 31.63
CA VAL A 377 5.98 1.77 31.05
C VAL A 377 5.87 0.78 32.22
N ALA A 378 5.06 -0.27 32.05
CA ALA A 378 5.02 -1.37 33.02
C ALA A 378 6.43 -1.93 33.27
N LYS A 379 6.75 -2.33 34.50
CA LYS A 379 8.12 -2.73 34.89
C LYS A 379 8.63 -3.88 34.02
N GLU A 380 7.75 -4.80 33.64
CA GLU A 380 8.02 -5.99 32.83
C GLU A 380 8.34 -5.65 31.37
N LEU A 381 7.94 -4.45 30.91
CA LEU A 381 8.12 -3.97 29.54
C LEU A 381 9.22 -2.90 29.40
N ALA A 382 9.70 -2.35 30.52
CA ALA A 382 10.73 -1.32 30.56
C ALA A 382 12.14 -1.89 30.33
N CYS A 383 12.39 -2.43 29.14
CA CYS A 383 13.64 -3.13 28.80
C CYS A 383 14.72 -2.26 28.13
N VAL A 384 14.48 -0.95 27.99
CA VAL A 384 15.40 0.03 27.37
C VAL A 384 15.58 1.28 28.19
#